data_AF-A0A1N6HGN7-F1
#
_entry.id   AF-A0A1N6HGN7-F1
#
_cell.length_a   1.000
_cell.length_b   1.000
_cell.length_c   1.000
_cell.angle_alpha   90.00
_cell.angle_beta   90.00
_cell.angle_gamma   90.00
#
_symmetry.space_group_name_H-M   'P 1'
#
loop_
_entity.id
_entity.type
_entity.pdbx_description
1 polymer ?
#
loop_
_entity_poly.entity_id
_entity_poly.type
_entity_poly.pdbx_seq_one_letter_code
_entity_poly.pdbx_strand_id
1 'polypeptide(L)'
;MRTRVDSPLSRWLWRREPSRLTQVCVVTDATVAYDFEQVLSTRLGNSPQVAWLHLINAAATHDEWLASREHAQPNVHRPETAIERAIGPLPRDSRLLLCSQELAALEWLGGVLGQRVFFAHYRPRTNEDIQANAVIATIEEGLRASLTEKWGDSY
;
A
#
# COMPACT_ATOMS: atom_id res chain seq x y z
N MET A 1 23.40 8.35 17.23
CA MET A 1 22.76 7.21 17.93
C MET A 1 21.33 7.63 18.27
N ARG A 2 20.39 7.44 17.34
CA ARG A 2 18.97 7.80 17.55
C ARG A 2 18.27 6.60 18.17
N THR A 3 17.91 6.72 19.44
CA THR A 3 17.00 5.81 20.13
C THR A 3 15.66 5.81 19.40
N ARG A 4 15.35 4.69 18.71
CA ARG A 4 13.98 4.39 18.29
C ARG A 4 13.16 4.31 19.57
N VAL A 5 12.34 5.32 19.81
CA VAL A 5 11.20 5.19 20.70
C VAL A 5 10.29 4.18 20.02
N ASP A 6 10.27 2.94 20.52
CA ASP A 6 9.21 2.00 20.22
C ASP A 6 7.90 2.68 20.63
N SER A 7 7.23 3.27 19.63
CA SER A 7 5.90 3.82 19.80
C SER A 7 4.93 2.66 19.98
N PRO A 8 4.02 2.70 20.96
CA PRO A 8 3.15 1.57 21.23
C PRO A 8 2.29 1.28 20.00
N LEU A 9 2.37 0.05 19.48
CA LEU A 9 1.47 -0.51 18.46
C LEU A 9 1.39 0.31 17.16
N SER A 10 2.50 0.43 16.42
CA SER A 10 2.42 0.89 15.02
C SER A 10 1.45 -0.02 14.26
N ARG A 11 0.36 0.52 13.71
CA ARG A 11 -0.68 -0.26 12.99
C ARG A 11 -0.25 -0.62 11.57
N TRP A 12 0.81 0.01 11.09
CA TRP A 12 1.47 -0.24 9.81
C TRP A 12 2.98 -0.07 9.93
N LEU A 13 3.69 -0.53 8.91
CA LEU A 13 5.12 -0.41 8.76
C LEU A 13 5.44 -0.10 7.29
N TRP A 14 6.20 0.97 7.05
CA TRP A 14 6.82 1.19 5.75
C TRP A 14 7.99 0.20 5.59
N ARG A 15 7.81 -0.82 4.75
CA ARG A 15 8.93 -1.66 4.27
C ARG A 15 9.81 -0.87 3.33
N ARG A 16 9.19 0.04 2.57
CA ARG A 16 9.85 1.03 1.74
C ARG A 16 9.06 2.33 1.72
N GLU A 17 9.67 3.37 2.26
CA GLU A 17 9.11 4.72 2.28
C GLU A 17 8.74 5.21 0.87
N PRO A 18 7.65 5.96 0.72
CA PRO A 18 7.32 6.60 -0.54
C PRO A 18 8.32 7.71 -0.87
N SER A 19 8.45 7.97 -2.17
CA SER A 19 9.23 9.08 -2.71
C SER A 19 8.38 9.91 -3.66
N ARG A 20 8.89 11.06 -4.10
CA ARG A 20 8.23 11.88 -5.13
C ARG A 20 8.07 11.17 -6.47
N LEU A 21 8.85 10.10 -6.70
CA LEU A 21 8.79 9.30 -7.92
C LEU A 21 7.83 8.11 -7.81
N THR A 22 7.27 7.85 -6.62
CA THR A 22 6.37 6.71 -6.40
C THR A 22 5.16 6.81 -7.31
N GLN A 23 4.95 5.75 -8.08
CA GLN A 23 3.79 5.56 -8.95
C GLN A 23 2.91 4.40 -8.50
N VAL A 24 3.51 3.37 -7.88
CA VAL A 24 2.80 2.25 -7.30
C VAL A 24 3.20 2.10 -5.83
N CYS A 25 2.23 1.99 -4.95
CA CYS A 25 2.43 1.57 -3.57
C CYS A 25 1.88 0.16 -3.39
N VAL A 26 2.74 -0.80 -3.07
CA VAL A 26 2.31 -2.14 -2.68
C VAL A 26 1.82 -2.07 -1.24
N VAL A 27 0.61 -2.57 -0.99
CA VAL A 27 0.04 -2.69 0.35
C VAL A 27 -0.15 -4.17 0.66
N THR A 28 0.52 -4.65 1.69
CA THR A 28 0.37 -6.00 2.23
C THR A 28 -0.25 -5.97 3.61
N ASP A 29 -0.72 -7.12 4.10
CA ASP A 29 -1.20 -7.29 5.46
C ASP A 29 -0.54 -8.49 6.15
N ALA A 30 -0.95 -8.78 7.38
CA ALA A 30 -0.45 -9.89 8.19
C ALA A 30 -0.71 -11.29 7.58
N THR A 31 -1.54 -11.41 6.53
CA THR A 31 -1.75 -12.69 5.83
C THR A 31 -0.64 -13.01 4.85
N VAL A 32 0.17 -12.02 4.46
CA VAL A 32 1.28 -12.20 3.54
C VAL A 32 2.52 -12.67 4.30
N ALA A 33 3.13 -13.77 3.87
CA ALA A 33 4.32 -14.30 4.54
C ALA A 33 5.51 -13.34 4.41
N TYR A 34 6.28 -13.23 5.49
CA TYR A 34 7.46 -12.35 5.53
C TYR A 34 8.48 -12.68 4.44
N ASP A 35 8.74 -13.98 4.20
CA ASP A 35 9.71 -14.42 3.18
C ASP A 35 9.30 -13.95 1.78
N PHE A 36 7.99 -14.03 1.47
CA PHE A 36 7.44 -13.50 0.22
C PHE A 36 7.64 -11.98 0.12
N GLU A 37 7.46 -11.25 1.22
CA GLU A 37 7.77 -9.82 1.25
C GLU A 37 9.26 -9.55 0.94
N GLN A 38 10.17 -10.38 1.47
CA GLN A 38 11.60 -10.26 1.21
C GLN A 38 11.98 -10.56 -0.23
N VAL A 39 11.37 -11.58 -0.86
CA VAL A 39 11.61 -11.92 -2.27
C VAL A 39 11.22 -10.74 -3.16
N LEU A 40 10.03 -10.21 -2.99
CA LEU A 40 9.56 -9.04 -3.73
C LEU A 40 10.43 -7.80 -3.44
N SER A 41 10.79 -7.55 -2.18
CA SER A 41 11.64 -6.41 -1.80
C SER A 41 13.02 -6.50 -2.47
N THR A 42 13.59 -7.71 -2.55
CA THR A 42 14.87 -7.97 -3.23
C THR A 42 14.75 -7.68 -4.73
N ARG A 43 13.68 -8.17 -5.37
CA ARG A 43 13.46 -7.98 -6.81
C ARG A 43 13.13 -6.53 -7.18
N LEU A 44 12.46 -5.78 -6.30
CA LEU A 44 12.03 -4.40 -6.53
C LEU A 44 12.97 -3.35 -5.92
N GLY A 45 14.04 -3.77 -5.22
CA GLY A 45 14.84 -2.95 -4.32
C GLY A 45 15.39 -1.66 -4.95
N ASN A 46 15.61 -1.65 -6.26
CA ASN A 46 16.16 -0.50 -6.97
C ASN A 46 15.12 0.41 -7.64
N SER A 47 13.82 0.10 -7.57
CA SER A 47 12.79 0.90 -8.27
C SER A 47 12.24 2.06 -7.42
N PRO A 48 12.68 3.32 -7.60
CA PRO A 48 12.16 4.46 -6.82
C PRO A 48 10.67 4.74 -7.08
N GLN A 49 10.11 4.13 -8.11
CA GLN A 49 8.70 4.23 -8.49
C GLN A 49 7.78 3.35 -7.63
N VAL A 50 8.35 2.47 -6.81
CA VAL A 50 7.60 1.54 -5.95
C VAL A 50 7.81 1.90 -4.48
N ALA A 51 6.71 2.11 -3.75
CA ALA A 51 6.68 2.16 -2.29
C ALA A 51 6.04 0.90 -1.72
N TRP A 52 6.24 0.62 -0.43
CA TRP A 52 5.68 -0.57 0.21
C TRP A 52 5.24 -0.34 1.65
N LEU A 53 3.92 -0.40 1.86
CA LEU A 53 3.26 -0.38 3.16
C LEU A 53 2.81 -1.78 3.60
N HIS A 54 3.18 -2.20 4.81
CA HIS A 54 2.65 -3.40 5.44
C HIS A 54 1.68 -3.01 6.56
N LEU A 55 0.44 -3.49 6.52
CA LEU A 55 -0.56 -3.29 7.56
C LEU A 55 -0.51 -4.44 8.58
N ILE A 56 -0.16 -4.10 9.82
CA ILE A 56 -0.03 -5.09 10.90
C ILE A 56 -1.41 -5.59 11.34
N ASN A 57 -2.41 -4.70 11.34
CA ASN A 57 -3.80 -5.05 11.61
C ASN A 57 -4.75 -4.25 10.71
N ALA A 58 -5.07 -4.81 9.54
CA ALA A 58 -5.93 -4.16 8.56
C ALA A 58 -7.33 -3.88 9.11
N ALA A 59 -7.93 -4.83 9.84
CA ALA A 59 -9.27 -4.69 10.42
C ALA A 59 -9.35 -3.55 11.44
N ALA A 60 -8.45 -3.50 12.43
CA ALA A 60 -8.45 -2.42 13.43
C ALA A 60 -8.16 -1.05 12.81
N THR A 61 -7.39 -1.01 11.72
CA THR A 61 -7.12 0.21 10.96
C THR A 61 -8.36 0.67 10.19
N HIS A 62 -9.11 -0.27 9.59
CA HIS A 62 -10.38 -0.01 8.93
C HIS A 62 -11.43 0.52 9.91
N ASP A 63 -11.59 -0.12 11.08
CA ASP A 63 -12.54 0.29 12.11
C ASP A 63 -12.27 1.70 12.63
N GLU A 64 -10.99 2.05 12.84
CA GLU A 64 -10.60 3.42 13.20
C GLU A 64 -10.99 4.43 12.12
N TRP A 65 -10.72 4.08 10.86
CA TRP A 65 -11.06 4.94 9.73
C TRP A 65 -12.58 5.10 9.58
N LEU A 66 -13.37 4.03 9.73
CA LEU A 66 -14.83 4.10 9.71
C LEU A 66 -15.38 4.94 10.88
N ALA A 67 -14.96 4.65 12.11
CA ALA A 67 -15.41 5.38 13.29
C ALA A 67 -15.13 6.89 13.14
N SER A 68 -13.97 7.24 12.61
CA SER A 68 -13.63 8.63 12.38
C SER A 68 -14.53 9.30 11.32
N ARG A 69 -15.07 8.55 10.34
CA ARG A 69 -16.00 9.08 9.32
C ARG A 69 -17.39 9.30 9.89
N GLU A 70 -17.87 8.38 10.73
CA GLU A 70 -19.19 8.45 11.35
C GLU A 70 -19.30 9.63 12.34
N HIS A 71 -18.21 9.96 13.03
CA HIS A 71 -18.16 11.04 14.02
C HIS A 71 -17.75 12.39 13.43
N ALA A 72 -17.56 12.49 12.10
CA ALA A 72 -17.16 13.72 11.45
C ALA A 72 -18.34 14.71 11.39
N GLN A 73 -18.33 15.71 12.27
CA GLN A 73 -19.26 16.83 12.16
C GLN A 73 -18.88 17.71 10.95
N PRO A 74 -19.84 18.18 10.16
CA PRO A 74 -19.59 18.88 8.89
C PRO A 74 -18.78 20.19 9.01
N ASN A 75 -18.61 20.73 10.22
CA ASN A 75 -17.93 22.01 10.47
C ASN A 75 -16.73 21.91 11.43
N VAL A 76 -16.29 20.70 11.81
CA VAL A 76 -15.13 20.50 12.68
C VAL A 76 -14.01 19.87 11.89
N HIS A 77 -12.83 20.49 11.92
CA HIS A 77 -11.63 19.93 11.31
C HIS A 77 -11.28 18.62 12.04
N ARG A 78 -11.52 17.48 11.40
CA ARG A 78 -11.26 16.18 12.01
C ARG A 78 -9.75 15.94 12.05
N PRO A 79 -9.21 15.40 13.16
CA PRO A 79 -7.85 14.88 13.13
C PRO A 79 -7.70 13.78 12.07
N GLU A 80 -6.54 13.79 11.41
CA GLU A 80 -6.15 12.78 10.44
C GLU A 80 -5.93 11.44 11.13
N THR A 81 -6.60 10.41 10.63
CA THR A 81 -6.47 9.04 11.13
C THR A 81 -5.05 8.53 10.93
N ALA A 82 -4.74 7.48 11.65
CA ALA A 82 -3.46 6.83 11.58
C ALA A 82 -3.14 6.38 10.12
N ILE A 83 -4.10 5.79 9.41
CA ILE A 83 -3.94 5.39 8.00
C ILE A 83 -3.82 6.58 7.04
N GLU A 84 -4.63 7.62 7.19
CA GLU A 84 -4.55 8.83 6.36
C GLU A 84 -3.14 9.43 6.45
N ARG A 85 -2.58 9.54 7.68
CA ARG A 85 -1.19 9.95 7.90
C ARG A 85 -0.16 9.03 7.26
N ALA A 86 -0.43 7.71 7.27
CA ALA A 86 0.47 6.73 6.69
C ALA A 86 0.59 6.93 5.18
N ILE A 87 -0.54 7.06 4.48
CA ILE A 87 -0.59 7.13 3.01
C ILE A 87 -0.51 8.57 2.47
N GLY A 88 -0.67 9.59 3.31
CA GLY A 88 -0.60 11.01 2.94
C GLY A 88 0.69 11.43 2.20
N PRO A 89 1.88 10.87 2.51
CA PRO A 89 3.11 11.14 1.76
C PRO A 89 3.13 10.58 0.32
N LEU A 90 2.20 9.71 -0.07
CA LEU A 90 2.13 9.19 -1.43
C LEU A 90 1.74 10.29 -2.43
N PRO A 91 2.35 10.32 -3.63
CA PRO A 91 1.86 11.15 -4.71
C PRO A 91 0.38 10.87 -5.00
N ARG A 92 -0.41 11.93 -5.24
CA ARG A 92 -1.87 11.82 -5.45
C ARG A 92 -2.26 10.95 -6.64
N ASP A 93 -1.37 10.84 -7.62
CA ASP A 93 -1.54 10.07 -8.84
C ASP A 93 -0.95 8.65 -8.73
N SER A 94 -0.41 8.28 -7.56
CA SER A 94 0.04 6.93 -7.30
C SER A 94 -1.15 5.97 -7.16
N ARG A 95 -0.90 4.71 -7.50
CA ARG A 95 -1.86 3.62 -7.43
C ARG A 95 -1.50 2.68 -6.29
N LEU A 96 -2.50 2.09 -5.66
CA LEU A 96 -2.31 1.09 -4.62
C LEU A 96 -2.46 -0.30 -5.23
N LEU A 97 -1.42 -1.13 -5.12
CA LEU A 97 -1.52 -2.57 -5.34
C LEU A 97 -1.86 -3.24 -4.02
N LEU A 98 -3.09 -3.74 -3.89
CA LEU A 98 -3.51 -4.48 -2.71
C LEU A 98 -3.13 -5.95 -2.87
N CYS A 99 -2.26 -6.44 -1.98
CA CYS A 99 -1.76 -7.80 -1.99
C CYS A 99 -2.03 -8.49 -0.65
N SER A 100 -2.96 -9.43 -0.66
CA SER A 100 -3.41 -10.16 0.53
C SER A 100 -4.01 -11.50 0.13
N GLN A 101 -4.15 -12.43 1.08
CA GLN A 101 -5.02 -13.60 0.93
C GLN A 101 -6.49 -13.18 0.89
N GLU A 102 -6.87 -12.11 1.57
CA GLU A 102 -8.24 -11.61 1.68
C GLU A 102 -8.33 -10.17 1.13
N LEU A 103 -8.45 -10.03 -0.18
CA LEU A 103 -8.46 -8.70 -0.84
C LEU A 103 -9.56 -7.77 -0.31
N ALA A 104 -10.74 -8.33 0.02
CA ALA A 104 -11.86 -7.58 0.59
C ALA A 104 -11.49 -6.86 1.90
N ALA A 105 -10.51 -7.38 2.66
CA ALA A 105 -10.05 -6.73 3.89
C ALA A 105 -9.26 -5.43 3.64
N LEU A 106 -8.83 -5.17 2.39
CA LEU A 106 -8.02 -4.03 2.00
C LEU A 106 -8.72 -3.07 1.02
N GLU A 107 -9.82 -3.47 0.39
CA GLU A 107 -10.50 -2.70 -0.66
C GLU A 107 -10.87 -1.27 -0.24
N TRP A 108 -11.22 -1.07 1.03
CA TRP A 108 -11.57 0.23 1.61
C TRP A 108 -10.46 1.28 1.49
N LEU A 109 -9.19 0.86 1.32
CA LEU A 109 -8.05 1.78 1.19
C LEU A 109 -8.18 2.73 -0.01
N GLY A 110 -8.84 2.32 -1.08
CA GLY A 110 -9.11 3.20 -2.22
C GLY A 110 -9.97 4.41 -1.85
N GLY A 111 -10.82 4.29 -0.82
CA GLY A 111 -11.69 5.35 -0.33
C GLY A 111 -11.05 6.32 0.66
N VAL A 112 -9.80 6.07 1.10
CA VAL A 112 -9.16 6.87 2.15
C VAL A 112 -8.73 8.24 1.61
N LEU A 113 -7.83 8.28 0.60
CA LEU A 113 -7.46 9.52 -0.10
C LEU A 113 -7.83 9.51 -1.60
N GLY A 114 -8.63 8.53 -2.05
CA GLY A 114 -9.10 8.45 -3.42
C GLY A 114 -8.06 7.89 -4.41
N GLN A 115 -7.03 7.19 -3.94
CA GLN A 115 -6.10 6.51 -4.83
C GLN A 115 -6.79 5.38 -5.59
N ARG A 116 -6.33 5.13 -6.82
CA ARG A 116 -6.80 3.99 -7.61
C ARG A 116 -6.21 2.71 -7.06
N VAL A 117 -7.04 1.68 -6.95
CA VAL A 117 -6.64 0.36 -6.45
C VAL A 117 -6.60 -0.66 -7.57
N PHE A 118 -5.68 -1.60 -7.48
CA PHE A 118 -5.65 -2.83 -8.25
C PHE A 118 -5.11 -3.96 -7.35
N PHE A 119 -5.23 -5.21 -7.80
CA PHE A 119 -5.16 -6.34 -6.89
C PHE A 119 -4.17 -7.40 -7.36
N ALA A 120 -3.47 -8.02 -6.40
CA ALA A 120 -2.76 -9.26 -6.63
C ALA A 120 -3.00 -10.21 -5.45
N HIS A 121 -3.60 -11.36 -5.73
CA HIS A 121 -3.98 -12.30 -4.69
C HIS A 121 -2.77 -13.12 -4.22
N TYR A 122 -2.48 -13.05 -2.91
CA TYR A 122 -1.44 -13.86 -2.29
C TYR A 122 -1.99 -15.27 -1.96
N ARG A 123 -1.19 -16.31 -2.21
CA ARG A 123 -1.61 -17.72 -2.17
C ARG A 123 -0.51 -18.53 -1.51
N PRO A 124 -0.56 -18.76 -0.19
CA PRO A 124 0.56 -19.34 0.57
C PRO A 124 0.96 -20.76 0.13
N ARG A 125 0.10 -21.47 -0.62
CA ARG A 125 0.36 -22.82 -1.16
C ARG A 125 0.91 -22.84 -2.58
N THR A 126 1.04 -21.68 -3.22
CA THR A 126 1.62 -21.55 -4.56
C THR A 126 3.13 -21.43 -4.45
N ASN A 127 3.86 -21.88 -5.47
CA ASN A 127 5.30 -21.67 -5.55
C ASN A 127 5.61 -20.16 -5.44
N GLU A 128 6.46 -19.81 -4.49
CA GLU A 128 6.77 -18.43 -4.12
C GLU A 128 7.34 -17.62 -5.28
N ASP A 129 8.24 -18.21 -6.07
CA ASP A 129 8.85 -17.56 -7.23
C ASP A 129 7.85 -17.25 -8.33
N ILE A 130 6.95 -18.21 -8.63
CA ILE A 130 5.88 -18.04 -9.61
C ILE A 130 4.94 -16.91 -9.16
N GLN A 131 4.55 -16.92 -7.88
CA GLN A 131 3.67 -15.90 -7.34
C GLN A 131 4.35 -14.52 -7.30
N ALA A 132 5.62 -14.44 -6.92
CA ALA A 132 6.37 -13.20 -6.88
C ALA A 132 6.50 -12.61 -8.29
N ASN A 133 6.77 -13.44 -9.30
CA ASN A 133 6.78 -13.00 -10.70
C ASN A 133 5.42 -12.47 -11.16
N ALA A 134 4.32 -13.11 -10.75
CA ALA A 134 2.98 -12.62 -11.07
C ALA A 134 2.71 -11.25 -10.44
N VAL A 135 3.04 -11.07 -9.15
CA VAL A 135 2.88 -9.77 -8.46
C VAL A 135 3.76 -8.69 -9.11
N ILE A 136 5.00 -9.01 -9.46
CA ILE A 136 5.90 -8.08 -10.16
C ILE A 136 5.33 -7.67 -11.51
N ALA A 137 4.82 -8.62 -12.29
CA ALA A 137 4.17 -8.31 -13.56
C ALA A 137 2.98 -7.36 -13.38
N THR A 138 2.17 -7.54 -12.32
CA THR A 138 1.08 -6.62 -11.97
C THR A 138 1.59 -5.23 -11.57
N ILE A 139 2.72 -5.15 -10.84
CA ILE A 139 3.37 -3.87 -10.51
C ILE A 139 3.82 -3.16 -11.79
N GLU A 140 4.51 -3.88 -12.69
CA GLU A 140 4.98 -3.33 -13.97
C GLU A 140 3.83 -2.84 -14.86
N GLU A 141 2.70 -3.55 -14.86
CA GLU A 141 1.48 -3.10 -15.52
C GLU A 141 0.93 -1.81 -14.89
N GLY A 142 0.87 -1.73 -13.56
CA GLY A 142 0.48 -0.53 -12.84
C GLY A 142 1.40 0.67 -13.11
N LEU A 143 2.70 0.43 -13.21
CA LEU A 143 3.70 1.45 -13.59
C LEU A 143 3.47 1.92 -15.03
N ARG A 144 3.31 1.00 -15.98
CA ARG A 144 3.04 1.31 -17.39
C ARG A 144 1.78 2.15 -17.53
N ALA A 145 0.69 1.73 -16.89
CA ALA A 145 -0.57 2.47 -16.91
C ALA A 145 -0.43 3.88 -16.30
N SER A 146 0.36 4.02 -15.23
CA SER A 146 0.64 5.33 -14.62
C SER A 146 1.46 6.24 -15.54
N LEU A 147 2.38 5.68 -16.33
CA LEU A 147 3.17 6.43 -17.31
C LEU A 147 2.34 6.83 -18.53
N THR A 148 1.55 5.90 -19.09
CA THR A 148 0.67 6.19 -20.24
C THR A 148 -0.31 7.32 -19.92
N GLU A 149 -0.87 7.37 -18.72
CA GLU A 149 -1.79 8.46 -18.34
C GLU A 149 -1.10 9.80 -18.14
N LYS A 150 0.14 9.80 -17.63
CA LYS A 150 0.91 11.03 -17.40
C LYS A 150 1.46 11.62 -18.71
N TRP A 151 1.71 10.79 -19.71
CA TRP A 151 2.46 11.16 -20.93
C TRP A 151 1.76 10.77 -22.22
N GLY A 152 0.44 10.47 -22.17
CA GLY A 152 -0.45 10.03 -23.25
C GLY A 152 0.16 9.95 -24.65
N ASP A 153 0.30 8.72 -25.16
CA ASP A 153 0.68 8.33 -26.53
C ASP A 153 1.26 9.47 -27.37
N SER A 154 2.45 9.92 -27.00
CA SER A 154 3.26 10.82 -27.80
C SER A 154 4.38 10.02 -28.45
N TYR A 155 4.00 9.10 -29.35
CA TYR A 155 4.88 8.56 -30.40
C TYR A 155 4.06 8.29 -31.66
#